data_AF-A0A353RKZ2-F1
#
_entry.id   AF-A0A353RKZ2-F1
#
_cell.length_a   1.000
_cell.length_b   1.000
_cell.length_c   1.000
_cell.angle_alpha   90.00
_cell.angle_beta   90.00
_cell.angle_gamma   90.00
#
_symmetry.space_group_name_H-M   'P 1'
#
loop_
_entity.id
_entity.type
_entity.pdbx_description
1 polymer ?
#
loop_
_entity_poly.entity_id
_entity_poly.type
_entity_poly.pdbx_seq_one_letter_code
_entity_poly.pdbx_strand_id
1 'polypeptide(L)'
;FEKGYTVAQIEELTKIDRWFLEKLENIYNYSKVLATYSRVEELPKEVLLEAKRLGFSDFQIARFVEEPAGTVENELIRVRDHRKKMGIIPIVRRINTVASDHPDKTNYLYFTYGSDKAYIPHKEEKEAVIVLGSGAYRIGSSVEFDW
;
A
#
# COMPACT_ATOMS: atom_id res chain seq x y z
N PHE A 1 16.29 9.05 9.50
CA PHE A 1 16.51 7.63 9.82
C PHE A 1 17.67 7.00 9.05
N GLU A 2 17.70 7.04 7.72
CA GLU A 2 18.81 6.43 6.94
C GLU A 2 20.21 6.97 7.30
N LYS A 3 20.32 8.29 7.50
CA LYS A 3 21.55 8.94 7.98
C LYS A 3 21.76 8.85 9.51
N GLY A 4 21.04 7.97 10.21
CA GLY A 4 21.17 7.76 11.65
C GLY A 4 20.49 8.80 12.57
N TYR A 5 19.77 9.79 12.01
CA TYR A 5 19.01 10.75 12.83
C TYR A 5 17.90 10.07 13.62
N THR A 6 17.78 10.43 14.90
CA THR A 6 16.69 10.02 15.79
C THR A 6 15.42 10.80 15.50
N VAL A 7 14.27 10.26 15.93
CA VAL A 7 12.98 10.95 15.86
C VAL A 7 13.05 12.36 16.46
N ALA A 8 13.62 12.51 17.66
CA ALA A 8 13.71 13.81 18.35
C ALA A 8 14.54 14.84 17.55
N GLN A 9 15.62 14.41 16.91
CA GLN A 9 16.41 15.30 16.06
C GLN A 9 15.63 15.75 14.81
N ILE A 10 14.86 14.84 14.20
CA ILE A 10 14.04 15.15 13.01
C ILE A 10 12.88 16.07 13.40
N GLU A 11 12.24 15.83 14.52
CA GLU A 11 11.19 16.70 15.08
C GLU A 11 11.72 18.11 15.29
N GLU A 12 12.90 18.25 15.93
CA GLU A 12 13.48 19.57 16.17
C GLU A 12 13.78 20.33 14.87
N LEU A 13 14.21 19.64 13.82
CA LEU A 13 14.54 20.25 12.53
C LEU A 13 13.32 20.55 11.64
N THR A 14 12.31 19.69 11.65
CA THR A 14 11.18 19.75 10.70
C THR A 14 9.90 20.31 11.31
N LYS A 15 9.82 20.28 12.65
CA LYS A 15 8.61 20.58 13.44
C LYS A 15 7.42 19.66 13.12
N ILE A 16 7.67 18.52 12.48
CA ILE A 16 6.68 17.44 12.32
C ILE A 16 6.50 16.74 13.67
N ASP A 17 5.26 16.57 14.09
CA ASP A 17 4.93 15.92 15.35
C ASP A 17 5.52 14.51 15.44
N ARG A 18 6.05 14.19 16.62
CA ARG A 18 6.70 12.93 16.95
C ARG A 18 5.89 11.70 16.54
N TRP A 19 4.57 11.73 16.71
CA TRP A 19 3.68 10.62 16.40
C TRP A 19 3.78 10.19 14.93
N PHE A 20 3.86 11.14 13.99
CA PHE A 20 4.02 10.82 12.56
C PHE A 20 5.42 10.27 12.27
N LEU A 21 6.44 10.89 12.88
CA LEU A 21 7.83 10.48 12.69
C LEU A 21 8.08 9.06 13.21
N GLU A 22 7.47 8.66 14.32
CA GLU A 22 7.51 7.28 14.83
C GLU A 22 6.89 6.28 13.83
N LYS A 23 5.83 6.65 13.10
CA LYS A 23 5.26 5.79 12.04
C LYS A 23 6.20 5.66 10.85
N LEU A 24 6.86 6.75 10.45
CA LEU A 24 7.87 6.74 9.39
C LEU A 24 9.11 5.93 9.80
N GLU A 25 9.54 6.04 11.05
CA GLU A 25 10.62 5.23 11.62
C GLU A 25 10.27 3.74 11.58
N ASN A 26 9.04 3.38 11.95
CA ASN A 26 8.57 2.00 11.86
C ASN A 26 8.64 1.45 10.42
N ILE A 27 8.17 2.22 9.43
CA ILE A 27 8.28 1.83 8.01
C ILE A 27 9.75 1.67 7.61
N TYR A 28 10.61 2.63 7.98
CA TYR A 28 12.04 2.56 7.72
C TYR A 28 12.69 1.31 8.34
N ASN A 29 12.43 1.03 9.61
CA ASN A 29 12.97 -0.14 10.30
C ASN A 29 12.49 -1.44 9.64
N TYR A 30 11.23 -1.48 9.19
CA TYR A 30 10.70 -2.66 8.50
C TYR A 30 11.36 -2.90 7.13
N SER A 31 11.81 -1.85 6.44
CA SER A 31 12.64 -2.02 5.23
C SER A 31 13.96 -2.74 5.53
N LYS A 32 14.53 -2.57 6.73
CA LYS A 32 15.74 -3.27 7.16
C LYS A 32 15.46 -4.74 7.47
N VAL A 33 14.28 -5.05 7.99
CA VAL A 33 13.81 -6.45 8.14
C VAL A 33 13.68 -7.12 6.77
N LEU A 34 13.10 -6.46 5.77
CA LEU A 34 13.00 -7.02 4.43
C LEU A 34 14.39 -7.27 3.80
N ALA A 35 15.34 -6.38 4.05
CA ALA A 35 16.71 -6.50 3.56
C ALA A 35 17.56 -7.60 4.24
N THR A 36 17.04 -8.31 5.24
CA THR A 36 17.75 -9.48 5.80
C THR A 36 17.55 -10.76 4.97
N TYR A 37 16.66 -10.73 3.99
CA TYR A 37 16.35 -11.85 3.09
C TYR A 37 17.00 -11.61 1.74
N SER A 38 17.27 -12.67 0.98
CA SER A 38 17.89 -12.55 -0.36
C SER A 38 16.93 -12.90 -1.49
N ARG A 39 15.82 -13.59 -1.18
CA ARG A 39 14.78 -13.95 -2.14
C ARG A 39 13.39 -13.81 -1.56
N VAL A 40 12.42 -13.41 -2.37
CA VAL A 40 11.04 -13.27 -1.88
C VAL A 40 10.46 -14.60 -1.37
N GLU A 41 10.87 -15.73 -1.93
CA GLU A 41 10.38 -17.05 -1.51
C GLU A 41 10.83 -17.46 -0.11
N GLU A 42 11.82 -16.77 0.46
CA GLU A 42 12.33 -17.01 1.82
C GLU A 42 11.52 -16.24 2.87
N LEU A 43 10.71 -15.26 2.47
CA LEU A 43 9.93 -14.45 3.41
C LEU A 43 8.86 -15.31 4.10
N PRO A 44 8.84 -15.35 5.44
CA PRO A 44 7.71 -15.90 6.16
C PRO A 44 6.41 -15.18 5.80
N LYS A 45 5.29 -15.90 5.85
CA LYS A 45 3.97 -15.35 5.50
C LYS A 45 3.64 -14.10 6.29
N GLU A 46 3.97 -14.12 7.58
CA GLU A 46 3.72 -13.07 8.55
C GLU A 46 4.53 -11.82 8.22
N VAL A 47 5.79 -12.00 7.82
CA VAL A 47 6.67 -10.88 7.43
C VAL A 47 6.15 -10.19 6.18
N LEU A 48 5.74 -10.96 5.18
CA LEU A 48 5.17 -10.42 3.94
C LEU A 48 3.81 -9.77 4.19
N LEU A 49 2.95 -10.39 5.00
CA LEU A 49 1.64 -9.82 5.36
C LEU A 49 1.80 -8.48 6.07
N GLU A 50 2.71 -8.40 7.04
CA GLU A 50 2.99 -7.17 7.78
C GLU A 50 3.60 -6.09 6.88
N ALA A 51 4.49 -6.44 5.94
CA ALA A 51 4.98 -5.49 4.92
C ALA A 51 3.81 -4.88 4.13
N LYS A 52 2.84 -5.70 3.70
CA LYS A 52 1.66 -5.21 2.98
C LYS A 52 0.74 -4.36 3.88
N ARG A 53 0.58 -4.73 5.15
CA ARG A 53 -0.19 -3.95 6.13
C ARG A 53 0.43 -2.57 6.38
N LEU A 54 1.76 -2.47 6.40
CA LEU A 54 2.52 -1.23 6.52
C LEU A 54 2.56 -0.40 5.23
N GLY A 55 1.99 -0.91 4.13
CA GLY A 55 1.84 -0.17 2.87
C GLY A 55 2.96 -0.38 1.85
N PHE A 56 3.88 -1.33 2.06
CA PHE A 56 4.92 -1.62 1.07
C PHE A 56 4.30 -2.15 -0.22
N SER A 57 4.67 -1.54 -1.35
CA SER A 57 4.35 -2.04 -2.69
C SER A 57 5.14 -3.33 -3.02
N ASP A 58 4.65 -4.12 -3.97
CA ASP A 58 5.39 -5.29 -4.45
C ASP A 58 6.76 -4.87 -5.05
N PHE A 59 6.83 -3.66 -5.62
CA PHE A 59 8.06 -3.02 -6.11
C PHE A 59 9.08 -2.79 -5.00
N GLN A 60 8.65 -2.18 -3.88
CA GLN A 60 9.53 -1.90 -2.76
C GLN A 60 10.02 -3.18 -2.10
N ILE A 61 9.16 -4.19 -1.96
CA ILE A 61 9.55 -5.50 -1.43
C ILE A 61 10.63 -6.13 -2.31
N ALA A 62 10.43 -6.16 -3.64
CA ALA A 62 11.45 -6.63 -4.58
C ALA A 62 12.78 -5.89 -4.42
N ARG A 63 12.75 -4.55 -4.34
CA ARG A 63 13.95 -3.72 -4.16
C ARG A 63 14.69 -4.00 -2.87
N PHE A 64 13.99 -4.14 -1.75
CA PHE A 64 14.63 -4.34 -0.44
C PHE A 64 15.13 -5.76 -0.24
N VAL A 65 14.49 -6.76 -0.83
CA VAL A 65 14.85 -8.18 -0.64
C VAL A 65 15.89 -8.66 -1.64
N GLU A 66 15.77 -8.25 -2.91
CA GLU A 66 16.52 -8.89 -4.00
C GLU A 66 17.58 -7.96 -4.62
N GLU A 67 17.59 -6.68 -4.23
CA GLU A 67 18.52 -5.65 -4.69
C GLU A 67 18.83 -5.67 -6.21
N PRO A 68 17.81 -5.74 -7.09
CA PRO A 68 18.04 -5.90 -8.52
C PRO A 68 18.75 -4.68 -9.12
N ALA A 69 19.73 -4.93 -9.97
CA ALA A 69 20.34 -3.89 -10.80
C ALA A 69 19.39 -3.53 -11.95
N GLY A 70 19.08 -2.23 -12.12
CA GLY A 70 18.24 -1.75 -13.22
C GLY A 70 16.73 -1.81 -12.96
N THR A 71 15.95 -2.25 -13.96
CA THR A 71 14.49 -2.35 -13.89
C THR A 71 14.06 -3.50 -12.97
N VAL A 72 12.86 -3.40 -12.38
CA VAL A 72 12.36 -4.32 -11.33
C VAL A 72 11.10 -5.06 -11.79
N GLU A 73 10.84 -5.10 -13.10
CA GLU A 73 9.55 -5.58 -13.61
C GLU A 73 9.36 -7.08 -13.32
N ASN A 74 10.39 -7.88 -13.57
CA ASN A 74 10.34 -9.33 -13.35
C ASN A 74 10.25 -9.68 -11.86
N GLU A 75 11.03 -8.98 -11.04
CA GLU A 75 11.06 -9.14 -9.58
C GLU A 75 9.72 -8.72 -8.98
N LEU A 76 9.14 -7.60 -9.41
CA LEU A 76 7.81 -7.17 -8.99
C LEU A 76 6.73 -8.21 -9.31
N ILE A 77 6.75 -8.79 -10.51
CA ILE A 77 5.80 -9.84 -10.90
C ILE A 77 6.00 -11.07 -10.02
N ARG A 78 7.25 -11.48 -9.77
CA ARG A 78 7.58 -12.60 -8.88
C ARG A 78 7.05 -12.38 -7.45
N VAL A 79 7.26 -11.19 -6.88
CA VAL A 79 6.73 -10.83 -5.56
C VAL A 79 5.20 -10.89 -5.56
N ARG A 80 4.55 -10.35 -6.59
CA ARG A 80 3.09 -10.36 -6.71
C ARG A 80 2.53 -11.77 -6.77
N ASP A 81 3.14 -12.65 -7.55
CA ASP A 81 2.70 -14.03 -7.72
C ASP A 81 2.93 -14.86 -6.46
N HIS A 82 4.09 -14.70 -5.82
CA HIS A 82 4.39 -15.34 -4.54
C HIS A 82 3.39 -14.91 -3.46
N ARG A 83 3.18 -13.61 -3.31
CA ARG A 83 2.21 -13.03 -2.36
C ARG A 83 0.80 -13.59 -2.57
N LYS A 84 0.34 -13.69 -3.82
CA LYS A 84 -0.97 -14.27 -4.16
C LYS A 84 -1.06 -15.76 -3.84
N LYS A 85 -0.02 -16.55 -4.13
CA LYS A 85 0.03 -17.99 -3.80
C LYS A 85 -0.12 -18.24 -2.29
N MET A 86 0.37 -17.32 -1.45
CA MET A 86 0.21 -17.39 0.01
C MET A 86 -1.16 -16.94 0.53
N GLY A 87 -2.05 -16.48 -0.35
CA GLY A 87 -3.35 -15.92 0.01
C GLY A 87 -3.29 -14.50 0.59
N ILE A 88 -2.17 -13.78 0.41
CA ILE A 88 -2.03 -12.40 0.89
C ILE A 88 -2.61 -11.45 -0.17
N ILE A 89 -3.91 -11.24 -0.12
CA ILE A 89 -4.64 -10.34 -1.03
C ILE A 89 -5.30 -9.22 -0.23
N PRO A 90 -5.38 -7.99 -0.77
CA PRO A 90 -6.08 -6.92 -0.08
C PRO A 90 -7.57 -7.22 -0.11
N ILE A 91 -8.27 -6.77 0.94
CA ILE A 91 -9.73 -6.82 0.98
C ILE A 91 -10.33 -5.48 0.59
N VAL A 92 -11.56 -5.53 0.08
CA VAL A 92 -12.37 -4.34 -0.18
C VAL A 92 -13.06 -3.92 1.11
N ARG A 93 -13.02 -2.63 1.41
CA ARG A 93 -13.76 -2.00 2.50
C ARG A 93 -14.63 -0.89 1.94
N ARG A 94 -15.78 -0.69 2.57
CA ARG A 94 -16.68 0.41 2.26
C ARG A 94 -16.55 1.51 3.31
N ILE A 95 -16.48 2.76 2.85
CA ILE A 95 -16.57 3.93 3.71
C ILE A 95 -18.04 4.20 3.97
N ASN A 96 -18.49 3.96 5.21
CA ASN A 96 -19.83 4.31 5.65
C ASN A 96 -19.73 5.69 6.33
N THR A 97 -20.00 6.78 5.61
CA THR A 97 -20.11 8.10 6.25
C THR A 97 -21.54 8.30 6.74
N VAL A 98 -21.74 9.07 7.82
CA VAL A 98 -23.06 9.51 8.29
C VAL A 98 -23.62 10.68 7.47
N ALA A 99 -22.96 11.06 6.37
CA ALA A 99 -23.32 12.23 5.55
C ALA A 99 -24.36 11.92 4.46
N SER A 100 -24.99 10.75 4.51
CA SER A 100 -26.07 10.33 3.63
C SER A 100 -27.16 9.67 4.45
N ASP A 101 -28.42 9.92 4.12
CA ASP A 101 -29.58 9.29 4.77
C ASP A 101 -29.64 7.77 4.56
N HIS A 102 -28.88 7.25 3.58
CA HIS A 102 -28.78 5.83 3.25
C HIS A 102 -27.32 5.41 2.96
N PRO A 103 -26.45 5.42 3.98
CA PRO A 103 -25.02 5.16 3.79
C PRO A 103 -24.73 3.74 3.29
N ASP A 104 -25.66 2.82 3.53
CA ASP A 104 -25.65 1.43 3.08
C ASP A 104 -25.87 1.25 1.57
N LYS A 105 -26.42 2.26 0.87
CA LYS A 105 -26.69 2.23 -0.57
C LYS A 105 -25.55 2.72 -1.45
N THR A 106 -24.46 3.21 -0.85
CA THR A 106 -23.31 3.73 -1.60
C THR A 106 -22.20 2.67 -1.76
N ASN A 107 -21.42 2.76 -2.85
CA ASN A 107 -20.25 1.91 -3.09
C ASN A 107 -18.98 2.76 -3.14
N TYR A 108 -18.71 3.52 -2.07
CA TYR A 108 -17.44 4.23 -1.92
C TYR A 108 -16.41 3.32 -1.23
N LEU A 109 -15.47 2.81 -2.02
CA LEU A 109 -14.64 1.65 -1.67
C LEU A 109 -13.15 1.99 -1.61
N TYR A 110 -12.42 1.23 -0.79
CA TYR A 110 -10.96 1.24 -0.76
C TYR A 110 -10.41 -0.16 -0.50
N PHE A 111 -9.15 -0.39 -0.85
CA PHE A 111 -8.44 -1.64 -0.56
C PHE A 111 -7.60 -1.51 0.72
N THR A 112 -7.51 -2.58 1.49
CA THR A 112 -6.62 -2.64 2.66
C THR A 112 -6.14 -4.06 2.96
N TYR A 113 -4.96 -4.17 3.56
CA TYR A 113 -4.45 -5.40 4.18
C TYR A 113 -4.63 -5.42 5.71
N GLY A 114 -5.12 -4.32 6.30
CA GLY A 114 -5.19 -4.13 7.75
C GLY A 114 -6.57 -4.40 8.37
N SER A 115 -7.44 -5.13 7.68
CA SER A 115 -8.77 -5.48 8.20
C SER A 115 -9.11 -6.91 7.85
N ASP A 116 -9.90 -7.53 8.71
CA ASP A 116 -10.47 -8.88 8.61
C ASP A 116 -11.89 -8.88 8.00
N LYS A 117 -12.57 -7.73 8.06
CA LYS A 117 -13.97 -7.59 7.63
C LYS A 117 -14.08 -7.04 6.21
N ALA A 118 -14.15 -7.94 5.24
CA ALA A 118 -14.39 -7.59 3.84
C ALA A 118 -15.82 -7.09 3.59
N TYR A 119 -15.96 -6.10 2.71
CA TYR A 119 -17.22 -5.77 2.06
C TYR A 119 -17.34 -6.59 0.78
N ILE A 120 -18.46 -7.29 0.62
CA ILE A 120 -18.77 -8.09 -0.56
C ILE A 120 -19.91 -7.36 -1.29
N PRO A 121 -19.64 -6.67 -2.41
CA PRO A 121 -20.70 -6.02 -3.18
C PRO A 121 -21.64 -7.07 -3.77
N HIS A 122 -22.91 -6.72 -3.90
CA HIS A 122 -23.85 -7.55 -4.64
C HIS A 122 -23.41 -7.66 -6.11
N LYS A 123 -23.43 -8.89 -6.64
CA LYS A 123 -23.09 -9.12 -8.04
C LYS A 123 -24.25 -8.62 -8.90
N GLU A 124 -23.98 -7.61 -9.73
CA GLU A 124 -24.93 -7.20 -10.76
C GLU A 124 -24.85 -8.13 -11.97
N GLU A 125 -25.98 -8.35 -12.64
CA GLU A 125 -26.04 -9.10 -13.90
C GLU A 125 -25.50 -8.29 -15.08
N LYS A 126 -25.39 -6.97 -14.92
CA LYS A 126 -24.88 -6.06 -15.94
C LYS A 126 -23.36 -6.16 -16.04
N GLU A 127 -22.86 -6.05 -17.26
CA GLU A 127 -21.44 -5.89 -17.50
C GLU A 127 -20.94 -4.58 -16.89
N ALA A 128 -19.80 -4.65 -16.20
CA ALA A 128 -19.15 -3.49 -15.61
C ALA A 128 -18.02 -3.00 -16.53
N VAL A 129 -17.94 -1.68 -16.71
CA VAL A 129 -16.85 -1.01 -17.41
C VAL A 129 -15.96 -0.31 -16.39
N ILE A 130 -14.64 -0.47 -16.50
CA ILE A 130 -13.66 0.22 -15.66
C ILE A 130 -13.19 1.47 -16.40
N VAL A 131 -13.34 2.63 -15.77
CA VAL A 131 -12.77 3.90 -16.22
C VAL A 131 -11.63 4.28 -15.28
N LEU A 132 -10.44 4.53 -15.83
CA LEU A 132 -9.26 4.94 -15.07
C LEU A 132 -9.14 6.47 -15.10
N GLY A 133 -9.14 7.11 -13.93
CA GLY A 133 -8.97 8.56 -13.81
C GLY A 133 -7.53 9.03 -14.02
N SER A 134 -7.34 10.35 -14.14
CA SER A 134 -6.06 11.00 -14.42
C SER A 134 -5.08 11.08 -13.23
N GLY A 135 -5.58 10.89 -12.00
CA GLY A 135 -4.78 11.01 -10.78
C GLY A 135 -4.72 12.44 -10.26
N ALA A 136 -3.63 12.81 -9.59
CA ALA A 136 -3.46 14.16 -9.07
C ALA A 136 -3.17 15.18 -10.19
N TYR A 137 -3.77 16.36 -10.11
CA TYR A 137 -3.53 17.45 -11.06
C TYR A 137 -2.06 17.87 -11.08
N ARG A 138 -1.60 18.20 -12.29
CA ARG A 138 -0.25 18.69 -12.57
C ARG A 138 -0.28 19.53 -13.84
N ILE A 139 0.74 20.36 -14.07
CA ILE A 139 0.84 21.13 -15.32
C ILE A 139 0.76 20.17 -16.51
N GLY A 140 -0.21 20.39 -17.40
CA GLY A 140 -0.51 19.51 -18.54
C GLY A 140 -1.50 18.37 -18.25
N SER A 141 -2.07 18.29 -17.05
CA SER A 141 -3.15 17.37 -16.69
C SER A 141 -4.06 17.98 -15.62
N SER A 142 -5.19 18.53 -16.06
CA SER A 142 -6.14 19.28 -15.23
C SER A 142 -7.58 18.78 -15.46
N VAL A 143 -8.58 19.62 -15.17
CA VAL A 143 -10.02 19.32 -15.16
C VAL A 143 -10.54 18.78 -16.50
N GLU A 144 -9.86 19.04 -17.61
CA GLU A 144 -10.20 18.50 -18.92
C GLU A 144 -10.22 16.96 -18.97
N PHE A 145 -9.58 16.28 -18.02
CA PHE A 145 -9.59 14.82 -17.90
C PHE A 145 -10.63 14.28 -16.89
N ASP A 146 -11.40 15.15 -16.23
CA ASP A 146 -12.48 14.80 -15.29
C ASP A 146 -13.88 15.07 -15.88
N TRP A 147 -13.96 15.83 -16.98
CA TRP A 147 -15.20 16.21 -17.68
C TRP A 147 -15.72 15.11 -18.60
#